data_AF-A0A504X274-F1
#
_entry.id   AF-A0A504X274-F1
#
_cell.length_a   1.000
_cell.length_b   1.000
_cell.length_c   1.000
_cell.angle_alpha   90.00
_cell.angle_beta   90.00
_cell.angle_gamma   90.00
#
_symmetry.space_group_name_H-M   'P 1'
#
loop_
_entity.id
_entity.type
_entity.pdbx_description
1 polymer ?
#
loop_
_entity_poly.entity_id
_entity_poly.type
_entity_poly.pdbx_seq_one_letter_code
_entity_poly.pdbx_strand_id
1 'polypeptide(L)'
;MPWYLSTFRVGFCAIYAYFGYVQVRWLLETEDRYRRSSTWKPAVGTIFDHKVVMTRGGSSYVQYKFNVDGVEYIGDRFRSGGIHKEEMVSNPTLLGAGTQLVVYYNPADPSESAIKLQADRGAESVFVIGSLLSFLIAFRAVRCETILPNMFYRFLGVNRRVGGISGLRQARPHAKQRMNARPSTRPSGAKRPRESLIEFRVKDIMESLGVSEDYLVLGIGEAGRGSVIGPIFYTGAVISLGEHDDLVRLCHVADSKTLDERRRLASLQQLHLLKTFRSFTVCVSPEEISKTITGRSGRNLNTLSHETAIQIISEATLASAGKLCAAYVGTAGPPATYQERLAGRFPHLRVTVAKKADSQFPIVSAASIVAKTTRDTAIEALGENIGSRCPSDPRTMERLRSHVHRFFVFPHAYDFVRHSREPVVQLANGPAVCVPVAFEQVLEKARQQGRGGDSRQQKLSFAKPPRKRHKVYTHLLKLRYPTSLVE
;
A
#
# COMPACT_ATOMS: atom_id res chain seq x y z
N MET A 1 30.15 13.48 24.86
CA MET A 1 30.15 12.65 23.64
C MET A 1 31.58 12.31 23.28
N PRO A 2 31.90 11.05 22.96
CA PRO A 2 33.28 10.69 22.67
C PRO A 2 33.69 11.17 21.27
N TRP A 3 34.91 11.68 21.17
CA TRP A 3 35.45 12.43 20.03
C TRP A 3 35.44 11.66 18.70
N TYR A 4 35.41 10.32 18.74
CA TYR A 4 35.35 9.45 17.55
C TYR A 4 34.04 9.58 16.75
N LEU A 5 32.93 9.96 17.40
CA LEU A 5 31.67 10.21 16.69
C LEU A 5 31.73 11.49 15.87
N SER A 6 32.60 12.44 16.22
CA SER A 6 32.74 13.72 15.52
C SER A 6 33.50 13.57 14.21
N THR A 7 34.65 12.89 14.21
CA THR A 7 35.49 12.69 13.02
C THR A 7 34.81 11.82 11.97
N PHE A 8 34.11 10.76 12.38
CA PHE A 8 33.33 9.91 11.47
C PHE A 8 32.18 10.67 10.81
N ARG A 9 31.50 11.57 11.54
CA ARG A 9 30.41 12.40 11.02
C ARG A 9 30.89 13.40 9.98
N VAL A 10 32.02 14.06 10.26
CA VAL A 10 32.66 15.00 9.33
C VAL A 10 33.06 14.28 8.04
N GLY A 11 33.63 13.07 8.15
CA GLY A 11 33.97 12.23 6.99
C GLY A 11 32.74 11.84 6.16
N PHE A 12 31.67 11.39 6.80
CA PHE A 12 30.44 10.99 6.10
C PHE A 12 29.76 12.19 5.40
N CYS A 13 29.73 13.35 6.06
CA CYS A 13 29.20 14.58 5.46
C CYS A 13 30.03 15.00 4.23
N ALA A 14 31.35 14.95 4.32
CA ALA A 14 32.23 15.30 3.20
C ALA A 14 32.03 14.36 2.00
N ILE A 15 31.87 13.06 2.24
CA ILE A 15 31.63 12.06 1.19
C ILE A 15 30.31 12.32 0.45
N TYR A 16 29.20 12.50 1.18
CA TYR A 16 27.90 12.71 0.54
C TYR A 16 27.76 14.10 -0.11
N ALA A 17 28.40 15.12 0.46
CA ALA A 17 28.51 16.43 -0.19
C ALA A 17 29.32 16.35 -1.49
N TYR A 18 30.41 15.57 -1.52
CA TYR A 18 31.19 15.34 -2.74
C TYR A 18 30.39 14.57 -3.79
N PHE A 19 29.65 13.53 -3.41
CA PHE A 19 28.76 12.82 -4.34
C PHE A 19 27.68 13.74 -4.91
N GLY A 20 27.03 14.56 -4.06
CA GLY A 20 26.07 15.56 -4.53
C GLY A 20 26.70 16.58 -5.48
N TYR A 21 27.91 17.05 -5.18
CA TYR A 21 28.65 17.96 -6.07
C TYR A 21 28.96 17.34 -7.43
N VAL A 22 29.46 16.09 -7.47
CA VAL A 22 29.75 15.39 -8.73
C VAL A 22 28.48 15.17 -9.56
N GLN A 23 27.36 14.82 -8.92
CA GLN A 23 26.07 14.65 -9.60
C GLN A 23 25.55 15.98 -10.18
N VAL A 24 25.62 17.07 -9.43
CA VAL A 24 25.21 18.40 -9.90
C VAL A 24 26.11 18.89 -11.03
N ARG A 25 27.43 18.72 -10.91
CA ARG A 25 28.38 19.08 -11.97
C ARG A 25 28.07 18.32 -13.27
N TRP A 26 27.75 17.04 -13.17
CA TRP A 26 27.38 16.22 -14.32
C TRP A 26 26.06 16.68 -14.96
N LEU A 27 25.07 17.06 -14.14
CA LEU A 27 23.81 17.63 -14.61
C LEU A 27 24.02 18.97 -15.34
N LEU A 28 24.87 19.85 -14.79
CA LEU A 28 25.21 21.13 -15.43
C LEU A 28 25.98 20.93 -16.75
N GLU A 29 26.95 20.01 -16.79
CA GLU A 29 27.71 19.73 -18.01
C GLU A 29 26.84 19.10 -19.12
N THR A 30 25.79 18.36 -18.76
CA THR A 30 24.81 17.80 -19.71
C THR A 30 23.84 18.87 -20.20
N GLU A 31 23.30 19.70 -19.30
CA GLU A 31 22.41 20.81 -19.65
C GLU A 31 23.11 21.89 -20.51
N ASP A 32 24.34 22.28 -20.17
CA ASP A 32 25.12 23.26 -20.95
C ASP A 32 25.43 22.76 -22.36
N ARG A 33 25.72 21.47 -22.52
CA ARG A 33 25.90 20.86 -23.85
C ARG A 33 24.59 20.75 -24.61
N TYR A 34 23.49 20.45 -23.94
CA TYR A 34 22.16 20.46 -24.57
C TYR A 34 21.77 21.86 -25.05
N ARG A 35 22.05 22.89 -24.24
CA ARG A 35 21.86 24.28 -24.65
C ARG A 35 22.74 24.64 -25.84
N ARG A 36 24.01 24.24 -25.85
CA ARG A 36 24.90 24.44 -27.01
C ARG A 36 24.41 23.69 -28.25
N SER A 37 23.96 22.44 -28.10
CA SER A 37 23.47 21.62 -29.22
C SER A 37 22.18 22.13 -29.86
N SER A 38 21.41 23.00 -29.17
CA SER A 38 20.27 23.69 -29.77
C SER A 38 20.66 24.62 -30.93
N THR A 39 21.93 25.04 -31.00
CA THR A 39 22.48 25.91 -32.06
C THR A 39 23.30 25.14 -33.11
N TRP A 40 23.46 23.83 -32.95
CA TRP A 40 24.30 22.99 -33.80
C TRP A 40 23.56 22.50 -35.05
N LYS A 41 24.33 22.21 -36.11
CA LYS A 41 23.76 21.78 -37.39
C LYS A 41 23.47 20.28 -37.38
N PRO A 42 22.35 19.83 -37.97
CA PRO A 42 22.03 18.41 -38.08
C PRO A 42 22.85 17.73 -39.20
N ALA A 43 23.28 16.50 -38.95
CA ALA A 43 23.93 15.58 -39.89
C ALA A 43 23.37 14.17 -39.67
N VAL A 44 23.46 13.31 -40.69
CA VAL A 44 23.04 11.90 -40.58
C VAL A 44 24.22 11.07 -40.12
N GLY A 45 24.07 10.41 -38.97
CA GLY A 45 25.04 9.47 -38.42
C GLY A 45 24.55 8.02 -38.48
N THR A 46 25.48 7.07 -38.51
CA THR A 46 25.23 5.63 -38.54
C THR A 46 25.92 4.95 -37.36
N ILE A 47 25.19 4.13 -36.61
CA ILE A 47 25.77 3.35 -35.48
C ILE A 47 26.62 2.21 -36.05
N PHE A 48 27.86 2.08 -35.58
CA PHE A 48 28.78 1.02 -36.03
C PHE A 48 29.31 0.13 -34.89
N ASP A 49 29.34 0.60 -33.65
CA ASP A 49 29.66 -0.23 -32.47
C ASP A 49 28.69 0.06 -31.32
N HIS A 50 28.13 -0.99 -30.73
CA HIS A 50 27.23 -0.94 -29.59
C HIS A 50 27.54 -2.10 -28.64
N LYS A 51 28.05 -1.80 -27.45
CA LYS A 51 28.22 -2.82 -26.40
C LYS A 51 27.28 -2.50 -25.26
N VAL A 52 26.13 -3.14 -25.29
CA VAL A 52 25.13 -3.09 -24.21
C VAL A 52 25.42 -4.27 -23.28
N VAL A 53 26.19 -4.03 -22.21
CA VAL A 53 26.40 -5.07 -21.18
C VAL A 53 25.19 -5.08 -20.25
N MET A 54 24.34 -6.10 -20.39
CA MET A 54 23.09 -6.26 -19.63
C MET A 54 23.27 -6.66 -18.15
N THR A 55 24.33 -6.25 -17.44
CA THR A 55 24.50 -6.52 -15.99
C THR A 55 23.88 -5.42 -15.11
N ARG A 56 23.49 -5.72 -13.86
CA ARG A 56 23.02 -4.70 -12.90
C ARG A 56 24.20 -3.76 -12.58
N GLY A 57 24.16 -2.53 -13.11
CA GLY A 57 25.20 -1.51 -12.90
C GLY A 57 26.24 -1.36 -14.03
N GLY A 58 26.04 -1.99 -15.19
CA GLY A 58 26.92 -1.79 -16.35
C GLY A 58 26.69 -0.43 -17.06
N SER A 59 27.77 0.23 -17.47
CA SER A 59 27.72 1.40 -18.37
C SER A 59 27.47 0.92 -19.80
N SER A 60 26.39 1.40 -20.43
CA SER A 60 26.10 1.13 -21.85
C SER A 60 26.80 2.17 -22.71
N TYR A 61 27.46 1.75 -23.81
CA TYR A 61 28.05 2.65 -24.80
C TYR A 61 27.63 2.41 -26.25
N VAL A 62 27.45 3.51 -26.98
CA VAL A 62 27.09 3.56 -28.40
C VAL A 62 28.07 4.49 -29.11
N GLN A 63 28.69 4.01 -30.18
CA GLN A 63 29.53 4.79 -31.08
C GLN A 63 28.87 4.89 -32.46
N TYR A 64 28.95 6.08 -33.05
CA TYR A 64 28.37 6.37 -34.34
C TYR A 64 29.35 7.16 -35.21
N LYS A 65 29.25 6.96 -36.52
CA LYS A 65 30.02 7.68 -37.54
C LYS A 65 29.10 8.64 -38.26
N PHE A 66 29.55 9.85 -38.54
CA PHE A 66 28.83 10.81 -39.36
C PHE A 66 29.80 11.52 -40.30
N ASN A 67 29.30 11.95 -41.46
CA ASN A 67 30.12 12.63 -42.46
C ASN A 67 29.72 14.10 -42.54
N VAL A 68 30.72 14.97 -42.45
CA VAL A 68 30.57 16.42 -42.68
C VAL A 68 31.56 16.81 -43.77
N ASP A 69 31.05 17.33 -44.89
CA ASP A 69 31.83 17.86 -46.00
C ASP A 69 32.90 16.90 -46.56
N GLY A 70 32.64 15.59 -46.54
CA GLY A 70 33.53 14.55 -47.07
C GLY A 70 34.49 13.94 -46.05
N VAL A 71 34.50 14.44 -44.81
CA VAL A 71 35.34 13.94 -43.71
C VAL A 71 34.48 13.12 -42.73
N GLU A 72 34.92 11.91 -42.43
CA GLU A 72 34.25 11.03 -41.46
C GLU A 72 34.68 11.37 -40.03
N TYR A 73 33.71 11.66 -39.17
CA TYR A 73 33.90 11.90 -37.75
C TYR A 73 33.26 10.77 -36.94
N ILE A 74 33.89 10.43 -35.83
CA ILE A 74 33.40 9.41 -34.88
C ILE A 74 32.91 10.14 -33.64
N GLY A 75 31.63 9.99 -33.34
CA GLY A 75 31.03 10.44 -32.08
C GLY A 75 30.96 9.30 -31.07
N ASP A 76 31.42 9.55 -29.85
CA ASP A 76 31.34 8.62 -28.73
C ASP A 76 30.41 9.19 -27.65
N ARG A 77 29.19 8.66 -27.51
CA ARG A 77 28.40 8.95 -26.30
C ARG A 77 27.18 8.07 -26.13
N PHE A 78 27.40 6.97 -25.42
CA PHE A 78 26.56 6.62 -24.30
C PHE A 78 27.55 6.14 -23.22
N ARG A 79 27.60 6.75 -22.04
CA ARG A 79 28.09 6.09 -20.82
C ARG A 79 26.98 6.34 -19.82
N SER A 80 25.87 5.67 -20.07
CA SER A 80 24.70 5.83 -19.23
C SER A 80 25.00 5.17 -17.88
N GLY A 81 25.33 6.00 -16.89
CA GLY A 81 25.17 5.65 -15.50
C GLY A 81 23.70 5.75 -15.13
N GLY A 82 22.89 4.76 -15.52
CA GLY A 82 21.57 4.57 -14.91
C GLY A 82 20.33 5.03 -15.71
N ILE A 83 20.37 5.10 -17.04
CA ILE A 83 19.13 5.10 -17.83
C ILE A 83 18.52 3.70 -17.73
N HIS A 84 17.26 3.61 -17.31
CA HIS A 84 16.57 2.34 -17.10
C HIS A 84 16.54 1.52 -18.39
N LYS A 85 16.92 0.25 -18.27
CA LYS A 85 16.98 -0.77 -19.33
C LYS A 85 15.67 -0.93 -20.12
N GLU A 86 14.55 -0.44 -19.62
CA GLU A 86 13.21 -0.65 -20.20
C GLU A 86 12.80 0.45 -21.19
N GLU A 87 13.30 1.68 -21.07
CA GLU A 87 13.00 2.78 -22.02
C GLU A 87 13.87 2.71 -23.28
N MET A 88 15.07 2.12 -23.22
CA MET A 88 15.86 1.81 -24.43
C MET A 88 15.25 0.65 -25.24
N VAL A 89 14.34 -0.13 -24.63
CA VAL A 89 13.74 -1.33 -25.22
C VAL A 89 12.41 -1.04 -25.93
N SER A 90 11.79 0.12 -25.73
CA SER A 90 10.51 0.45 -26.38
C SER A 90 10.62 0.72 -27.89
N ASN A 91 11.82 0.86 -28.45
CA ASN A 91 12.06 0.85 -29.90
C ASN A 91 13.37 0.10 -30.24
N PRO A 92 13.35 -1.24 -30.35
CA PRO A 92 14.53 -2.05 -30.65
C PRO A 92 15.19 -1.71 -32.00
N THR A 93 14.47 -1.03 -32.89
CA THR A 93 14.92 -0.59 -34.22
C THR A 93 15.92 0.55 -34.17
N LEU A 94 16.05 1.28 -33.07
CA LEU A 94 16.95 2.44 -32.94
C LEU A 94 18.43 2.07 -32.66
N LEU A 95 18.73 0.81 -32.33
CA LEU A 95 20.02 0.40 -31.74
C LEU A 95 20.76 -0.68 -32.52
N GLY A 96 20.28 -1.07 -33.70
CA GLY A 96 21.01 -2.00 -34.58
C GLY A 96 22.21 -1.33 -35.23
N ALA A 97 23.32 -2.06 -35.40
CA ALA A 97 24.41 -1.61 -36.27
C ALA A 97 23.86 -1.31 -37.67
N GLY A 98 24.13 -0.12 -38.21
CA GLY A 98 23.55 0.36 -39.47
C GLY A 98 22.31 1.26 -39.32
N THR A 99 21.81 1.50 -38.11
CA THR A 99 20.69 2.44 -37.89
C THR A 99 21.15 3.87 -38.14
N GLN A 100 20.40 4.61 -38.96
CA GLN A 100 20.61 6.04 -39.19
C GLN A 100 19.93 6.87 -38.10
N LEU A 101 20.64 7.88 -37.59
CA LEU A 101 20.17 8.79 -36.57
C LEU A 101 20.62 10.22 -36.86
N VAL A 102 19.87 11.20 -36.35
CA VAL A 102 20.22 12.61 -36.49
C VAL A 102 21.23 12.99 -35.41
N VAL A 103 22.42 13.38 -35.85
CA VAL A 103 23.52 13.89 -35.03
C VAL A 103 23.56 15.40 -35.18
N TYR A 104 23.75 16.13 -34.09
CA TYR A 104 24.03 17.56 -34.11
C TYR A 104 25.52 17.77 -33.85
N TYR A 105 26.22 18.45 -34.75
CA TYR A 105 27.65 18.70 -34.60
C TYR A 105 27.95 20.20 -34.48
N ASN A 106 28.99 20.53 -33.72
CA ASN A 106 29.45 21.90 -33.56
C ASN A 106 30.14 22.36 -34.87
N PRO A 107 29.66 23.41 -35.55
CA PRO A 107 30.26 23.87 -36.81
C PRO A 107 31.67 24.47 -36.64
N ALA A 108 32.06 24.87 -35.42
CA ALA A 108 33.42 25.35 -35.13
C ALA A 108 34.40 24.23 -34.78
N ASP A 109 33.91 23.08 -34.33
CA ASP A 109 34.69 21.87 -34.03
C ASP A 109 33.84 20.62 -34.33
N PRO A 110 33.92 20.07 -35.56
CA PRO A 110 33.06 18.95 -35.97
C PRO A 110 33.31 17.65 -35.21
N SER A 111 34.36 17.57 -34.37
CA SER A 111 34.57 16.44 -33.46
C SER A 111 33.60 16.43 -32.28
N GLU A 112 33.04 17.59 -31.91
CA GLU A 112 32.02 17.70 -30.87
C GLU A 112 30.63 17.45 -31.46
N SER A 113 30.00 16.35 -31.06
CA SER A 113 28.69 15.93 -31.55
C SER A 113 27.76 15.42 -30.45
N ALA A 114 26.45 15.56 -30.65
CA ALA A 114 25.41 15.13 -29.72
C ALA A 114 24.18 14.56 -30.44
N ILE A 115 23.57 13.54 -29.85
CA ILE A 115 22.29 12.95 -30.30
C ILE A 115 21.19 13.47 -29.38
N LYS A 116 20.07 13.92 -29.95
CA LYS A 116 18.92 14.40 -29.18
C LYS A 116 17.87 13.28 -29.06
N LEU A 117 17.93 12.50 -27.98
CA LEU A 117 16.89 11.51 -27.67
C LEU A 117 15.76 12.19 -26.88
N GLN A 118 14.51 11.98 -27.29
CA GLN A 118 13.32 12.53 -26.62
C GLN A 118 13.14 12.06 -25.15
N ALA A 119 13.91 11.05 -24.72
CA ALA A 119 13.84 10.41 -23.41
C ALA A 119 14.71 11.06 -22.31
N ASP A 120 15.50 12.11 -22.60
CA ASP A 120 16.49 12.65 -21.66
C ASP A 120 15.91 13.23 -20.35
N ARG A 121 14.64 13.68 -20.35
CA ARG A 121 14.02 14.27 -19.15
C ARG A 121 13.80 13.29 -18.00
N GLY A 122 13.67 12.00 -18.29
CA GLY A 122 13.46 10.96 -17.28
C GLY A 122 14.71 10.77 -16.41
N ALA A 123 15.88 10.69 -17.04
CA ALA A 123 17.16 10.52 -16.36
C ALA A 123 17.53 11.75 -15.51
N GLU A 124 17.30 12.96 -16.03
CA GLU A 124 17.52 14.22 -15.30
C GLU A 124 16.73 14.25 -13.99
N SER A 125 15.48 13.78 -13.99
CA SER A 125 14.64 13.76 -12.78
C SER A 125 15.21 12.85 -11.68
N VAL A 126 15.82 11.71 -12.04
CA VAL A 126 16.44 10.77 -11.09
C VAL A 126 17.72 11.35 -10.50
N PHE A 127 18.55 12.03 -11.30
CA PHE A 127 19.76 12.68 -10.83
C PHE A 127 19.47 13.89 -9.93
N VAL A 128 18.40 14.65 -10.21
CA VAL A 128 17.92 15.73 -9.35
C VAL A 128 17.46 15.18 -8.00
N ILE A 129 16.67 14.10 -7.98
CA ILE A 129 16.23 13.44 -6.75
C ILE A 129 17.43 12.87 -5.97
N GLY A 130 18.39 12.23 -6.65
CA GLY A 130 19.60 11.70 -6.04
C GLY A 130 20.50 12.78 -5.42
N SER A 131 20.62 13.93 -6.09
CA SER A 131 21.36 15.08 -5.59
C SER A 131 20.70 15.67 -4.35
N LEU A 132 19.38 15.88 -4.38
CA LEU A 132 18.59 16.36 -3.25
C LEU A 132 18.71 15.41 -2.04
N LEU A 133 18.66 14.09 -2.27
CA LEU A 133 18.82 13.09 -1.23
C LEU A 133 20.23 13.12 -0.61
N SER A 134 21.27 13.26 -1.44
CA SER A 134 22.66 13.33 -0.98
C SER A 134 22.91 14.57 -0.11
N PHE A 135 22.39 15.74 -0.52
CA PHE A 135 22.46 16.96 0.28
C PHE A 135 21.61 16.89 1.55
N LEU A 136 20.43 16.25 1.50
CA LEU A 136 19.59 16.03 2.68
C LEU A 136 20.28 15.15 3.72
N ILE A 137 20.95 14.08 3.27
CA ILE A 137 21.74 13.19 4.13
C ILE A 137 22.92 13.96 4.76
N ALA A 138 23.65 14.74 3.97
CA ALA A 138 24.74 15.58 4.48
C ALA A 138 24.23 16.62 5.51
N PHE A 139 23.13 17.32 5.20
CA PHE A 139 22.52 18.33 6.07
C PHE A 139 22.05 17.76 7.40
N ARG A 140 21.38 16.60 7.38
CA ARG A 140 20.92 15.93 8.60
C ARG A 140 22.06 15.31 9.40
N ALA A 141 23.13 14.86 8.75
CA ALA A 141 24.36 14.43 9.43
C ALA A 141 25.00 15.59 10.23
N VAL A 142 24.95 16.82 9.72
CA VAL A 142 25.40 18.04 10.42
C VAL A 142 24.45 18.42 11.58
N ARG A 143 23.14 18.33 11.38
CA ARG A 143 22.10 18.69 12.38
C ARG A 143 21.91 17.69 13.52
N CYS A 144 22.65 16.58 13.54
CA CYS A 144 22.49 15.49 14.51
C CYS A 144 21.07 14.88 14.54
N GLU A 145 20.33 14.96 13.44
CA GLU A 145 19.09 14.21 13.25
C GLU A 145 19.47 12.79 12.82
N THR A 146 19.05 11.78 13.59
CA THR A 146 19.46 10.38 13.46
C THR A 146 19.10 9.79 12.09
N ILE A 147 19.97 9.99 11.10
CA ILE A 147 19.87 9.35 9.78
C ILE A 147 20.54 7.98 9.77
N LEU A 148 21.49 7.67 10.66
CA LEU A 148 22.15 6.36 10.61
C LEU A 148 21.14 5.27 10.99
N PRO A 149 20.65 4.46 10.04
CA PRO A 149 19.86 3.30 10.38
C PRO A 149 20.82 2.29 11.02
N ASN A 150 20.30 1.39 11.82
CA ASN A 150 20.98 0.23 12.42
C ASN A 150 21.86 -0.62 11.46
N MET A 151 21.92 -0.33 10.16
CA MET A 151 22.76 -1.02 9.17
C MET A 151 24.26 -0.85 9.41
N PHE A 152 24.74 0.31 9.86
CA PHE A 152 26.19 0.53 10.03
C PHE A 152 26.76 -0.12 11.30
N TYR A 153 25.97 -0.19 12.38
CA TYR A 153 26.33 -0.92 13.60
C TYR A 153 26.37 -2.44 13.39
N ARG A 154 25.65 -2.95 12.38
CA ARG A 154 25.65 -4.36 11.99
C ARG A 154 26.88 -4.73 11.16
N PHE A 155 27.45 -3.78 10.40
CA PHE A 155 28.64 -4.00 9.57
C PHE A 155 29.94 -3.98 10.39
N LEU A 156 30.00 -3.21 11.48
CA LEU A 156 31.21 -3.10 12.32
C LEU A 156 31.37 -4.21 13.37
N GLY A 157 30.43 -5.17 13.47
CA GLY A 157 30.60 -6.34 14.35
C GLY A 157 30.85 -6.04 15.83
N VAL A 158 30.56 -4.81 16.31
CA VAL A 158 30.80 -4.43 17.70
C VAL A 158 29.65 -4.94 18.56
N ASN A 159 29.88 -6.10 19.16
CA ASN A 159 29.11 -6.62 20.29
C ASN A 159 28.97 -5.55 21.37
N ARG A 160 27.73 -5.12 21.66
CA ARG A 160 27.40 -4.40 22.89
C ARG A 160 27.33 -5.40 24.06
N ARG A 161 28.48 -5.92 24.47
CA ARG A 161 28.73 -6.33 25.85
C ARG A 161 29.72 -5.31 26.41
N VAL A 162 29.50 -4.88 27.66
CA VAL A 162 30.39 -4.05 28.52
C VAL A 162 30.10 -2.53 28.56
N GLY A 163 29.64 -2.08 29.75
CA GLY A 163 29.75 -0.73 30.35
C GLY A 163 28.83 0.37 29.77
N GLY A 164 27.88 0.99 30.46
CA GLY A 164 27.80 1.35 31.89
C GLY A 164 28.24 2.80 32.08
N ILE A 165 27.31 3.77 32.06
CA ILE A 165 27.45 5.07 32.77
C ILE A 165 26.06 5.51 33.26
N SER A 166 25.78 5.15 34.51
CA SER A 166 24.94 5.91 35.43
C SER A 166 25.64 7.21 35.80
N GLY A 167 24.91 8.33 35.78
CA GLY A 167 25.32 9.56 36.44
C GLY A 167 25.36 10.79 35.54
N LEU A 168 24.22 11.47 35.40
CA LEU A 168 24.15 12.94 35.33
C LEU A 168 22.76 13.35 35.82
N ARG A 169 22.66 13.45 37.15
CA ARG A 169 21.64 14.22 37.86
C ARG A 169 21.96 15.71 37.66
N GLN A 170 20.90 16.52 37.75
CA GLN A 170 20.86 17.99 37.82
C GLN A 170 20.69 18.75 36.49
N ALA A 171 19.43 18.92 36.09
CA ALA A 171 18.94 20.22 35.65
C ALA A 171 17.50 20.41 36.17
N ARG A 172 17.27 21.53 36.85
CA ARG A 172 16.02 21.96 37.49
C ARG A 172 14.89 22.11 36.46
N PRO A 173 13.62 21.80 36.81
CA PRO A 173 12.48 22.51 36.24
C PRO A 173 12.01 23.60 37.20
N HIS A 174 12.18 24.85 36.78
CA HIS A 174 11.55 26.01 37.41
C HIS A 174 10.03 26.03 37.14
N ALA A 175 9.32 26.59 38.11
CA ALA A 175 7.99 27.21 38.03
C ALA A 175 6.76 26.30 37.91
N LYS A 176 6.25 25.90 39.10
CA LYS A 176 4.82 25.69 39.36
C LYS A 176 4.07 27.01 39.13
N GLN A 177 3.08 27.01 38.24
CA GLN A 177 1.98 27.97 38.28
C GLN A 177 0.73 27.22 38.73
N ARG A 178 0.30 27.50 39.96
CA ARG A 178 -0.96 27.02 40.55
C ARG A 178 -2.12 27.75 39.87
N MET A 179 -3.01 27.03 39.21
CA MET A 179 -4.39 27.48 39.01
C MET A 179 -5.30 26.65 39.92
N ASN A 180 -5.97 27.34 40.84
CA ASN A 180 -6.97 26.82 41.73
C ASN A 180 -8.28 26.57 40.96
N ALA A 181 -8.74 25.32 40.90
CA ALA A 181 -10.13 25.00 40.58
C ALA A 181 -10.64 24.01 41.65
N ARG A 182 -11.71 24.40 42.35
CA ARG A 182 -12.36 23.64 43.42
C ARG A 182 -12.95 22.32 42.89
N PRO A 183 -12.87 21.20 43.63
CA PRO A 183 -13.51 19.95 43.22
C PRO A 183 -15.01 19.98 43.54
N SER A 184 -15.87 19.80 42.53
CA SER A 184 -17.30 19.54 42.73
C SER A 184 -17.51 18.06 43.06
N THR A 185 -18.17 17.80 44.18
CA THR A 185 -18.60 16.49 44.66
C THR A 185 -19.85 15.99 43.91
N ARG A 186 -19.67 15.16 42.90
CA ARG A 186 -20.68 14.17 42.45
C ARG A 186 -19.96 12.88 42.00
N PRO A 187 -20.28 11.70 42.56
CA PRO A 187 -19.67 10.46 42.12
C PRO A 187 -20.27 10.07 40.75
N SER A 188 -19.50 10.23 39.67
CA SER A 188 -19.81 9.55 38.43
C SER A 188 -19.54 8.06 38.64
N GLY A 189 -20.53 7.23 38.31
CA GLY A 189 -20.48 5.77 38.45
C GLY A 189 -19.52 5.10 37.48
N ALA A 190 -18.24 5.46 37.54
CA ALA A 190 -17.18 4.75 36.84
C ALA A 190 -17.01 3.38 37.51
N LYS A 191 -17.49 2.34 36.81
CA LYS A 191 -17.18 0.94 37.14
C LYS A 191 -15.68 0.79 37.36
N ARG A 192 -15.30 0.15 38.48
CA ARG A 192 -13.91 -0.26 38.75
C ARG A 192 -13.33 -0.98 37.52
N PRO A 193 -12.02 -0.86 37.24
CA PRO A 193 -11.39 -1.62 36.17
C PRO A 193 -11.60 -3.11 36.48
N ARG A 194 -12.26 -3.84 35.57
CA ARG A 194 -12.29 -5.30 35.65
C ARG A 194 -10.86 -5.79 35.56
N GLU A 195 -10.43 -6.65 36.48
CA GLU A 195 -9.24 -7.47 36.27
C GLU A 195 -9.38 -8.16 34.91
N SER A 196 -8.40 -7.94 34.03
CA SER A 196 -8.38 -8.55 32.71
C SER A 196 -8.20 -10.05 32.88
N LEU A 197 -9.29 -10.80 32.70
CA LEU A 197 -9.25 -12.23 32.44
C LEU A 197 -8.52 -12.45 31.11
N ILE A 198 -7.19 -12.49 31.16
CA ILE A 198 -6.38 -12.96 30.05
C ILE A 198 -6.53 -14.48 30.06
N GLU A 199 -7.38 -14.99 29.17
CA GLU A 199 -7.66 -16.43 28.99
C GLU A 199 -6.49 -17.18 28.31
N PHE A 200 -5.43 -16.45 27.95
CA PHE A 200 -4.26 -16.98 27.28
C PHE A 200 -3.09 -17.14 28.27
N ARG A 201 -2.78 -18.39 28.63
CA ARG A 201 -1.57 -18.75 29.39
C ARG A 201 -0.65 -19.58 28.50
N VAL A 202 0.58 -19.09 28.34
CA VAL A 202 1.62 -19.74 27.52
C VAL A 202 1.91 -21.17 27.99
N LYS A 203 1.99 -21.37 29.32
CA LYS A 203 2.26 -22.67 29.93
C LYS A 203 1.23 -23.73 29.52
N ASP A 204 -0.06 -23.39 29.63
CA ASP A 204 -1.16 -24.29 29.28
C ASP A 204 -1.09 -24.70 27.80
N ILE A 205 -0.65 -23.81 26.90
CA ILE A 205 -0.48 -24.12 25.47
C ILE A 205 0.70 -25.06 25.25
N MET A 206 1.84 -24.76 25.86
CA MET A 206 3.03 -25.61 25.78
C MET A 206 2.76 -27.02 26.28
N GLU A 207 2.10 -27.15 27.43
CA GLU A 207 1.71 -28.43 28.01
C GLU A 207 0.69 -29.16 27.14
N SER A 208 -0.36 -28.48 26.67
CA SER A 208 -1.42 -29.11 25.87
C SER A 208 -0.96 -29.61 24.51
N LEU A 209 0.04 -28.97 23.91
CA LEU A 209 0.54 -29.30 22.57
C LEU A 209 1.88 -30.04 22.61
N GLY A 210 2.53 -30.16 23.78
CA GLY A 210 3.86 -30.76 23.92
C GLY A 210 4.95 -29.99 23.18
N VAL A 211 4.86 -28.65 23.15
CA VAL A 211 5.74 -27.78 22.36
C VAL A 211 6.66 -26.92 23.24
N SER A 212 7.82 -26.57 22.71
CA SER A 212 8.82 -25.71 23.36
C SER A 212 8.57 -24.22 23.12
N GLU A 213 9.28 -23.36 23.85
CA GLU A 213 9.13 -21.90 23.81
C GLU A 213 9.46 -21.25 22.45
N ASP A 214 10.18 -21.96 21.57
CA ASP A 214 10.55 -21.51 20.23
C ASP A 214 9.43 -21.69 19.19
N TYR A 215 8.33 -22.34 19.57
CA TYR A 215 7.11 -22.39 18.75
C TYR A 215 6.41 -21.04 18.70
N LEU A 216 5.67 -20.82 17.61
CA LEU A 216 5.09 -19.55 17.25
C LEU A 216 3.56 -19.56 17.38
N VAL A 217 3.00 -18.43 17.79
CA VAL A 217 1.54 -18.18 17.80
C VAL A 217 1.19 -17.04 16.87
N LEU A 218 0.04 -17.17 16.21
CA LEU A 218 -0.50 -16.18 15.28
C LEU A 218 -1.76 -15.53 15.87
N GLY A 219 -1.87 -14.21 15.77
CA GLY A 219 -3.09 -13.45 16.03
C GLY A 219 -3.53 -12.71 14.78
N ILE A 220 -4.82 -12.76 14.44
CA ILE A 220 -5.37 -12.07 13.26
C ILE A 220 -6.32 -10.96 13.70
N GLY A 221 -6.01 -9.74 13.27
CA GLY A 221 -6.79 -8.54 13.50
C GLY A 221 -7.11 -7.81 12.19
N GLU A 222 -8.10 -6.92 12.23
CA GLU A 222 -8.57 -6.17 11.07
C GLU A 222 -8.84 -4.70 11.42
N ALA A 223 -8.71 -3.81 10.43
CA ALA A 223 -9.01 -2.39 10.57
C ALA A 223 -9.79 -1.85 9.36
N GLY A 224 -10.78 -1.00 9.64
CA GLY A 224 -11.56 -0.32 8.60
C GLY A 224 -12.80 -1.05 8.12
N ARG A 225 -13.21 -2.16 8.76
CA ARG A 225 -14.39 -2.94 8.37
C ARG A 225 -15.70 -2.16 8.38
N GLY A 226 -15.87 -1.12 9.20
CA GLY A 226 -17.11 -0.32 9.27
C GLY A 226 -17.11 0.95 8.42
N SER A 227 -15.95 1.33 7.84
CA SER A 227 -15.81 2.61 7.15
C SER A 227 -16.46 2.60 5.76
N VAL A 228 -16.95 3.76 5.33
CA VAL A 228 -17.40 4.00 3.95
C VAL A 228 -16.23 4.29 3.00
N ILE A 229 -15.07 4.63 3.56
CA ILE A 229 -13.92 5.15 2.84
C ILE A 229 -12.64 4.37 3.15
N GLY A 230 -11.82 4.23 2.11
CA GLY A 230 -10.48 3.64 2.11
C GLY A 230 -10.48 2.13 2.27
N PRO A 231 -9.31 1.49 2.22
CA PRO A 231 -9.16 0.02 2.18
C PRO A 231 -9.44 -0.66 3.53
N ILE A 232 -9.73 -1.96 3.54
CA ILE A 232 -9.69 -2.76 4.78
C ILE A 232 -8.32 -3.41 4.89
N PHE A 233 -7.70 -3.30 6.06
CA PHE A 233 -6.44 -4.01 6.34
C PHE A 233 -6.72 -5.20 7.24
N TYR A 234 -6.26 -6.38 6.83
CA TYR A 234 -6.19 -7.57 7.66
C TYR A 234 -4.72 -7.83 7.97
N THR A 235 -4.39 -8.08 9.23
CA THR A 235 -3.03 -8.35 9.65
C THR A 235 -2.98 -9.60 10.50
N GLY A 236 -2.02 -10.48 10.20
CA GLY A 236 -1.55 -11.53 11.10
C GLY A 236 -0.29 -11.10 11.81
N ALA A 237 -0.26 -11.15 13.15
CA ALA A 237 0.95 -10.97 13.95
C ALA A 237 1.43 -12.32 14.49
N VAL A 238 2.72 -12.60 14.35
CA VAL A 238 3.37 -13.83 14.79
C VAL A 238 4.44 -13.51 15.82
N ILE A 239 4.52 -14.31 16.88
CA ILE A 239 5.56 -14.22 17.92
C ILE A 239 5.83 -15.61 18.51
N SER A 240 7.03 -15.82 19.06
CA SER A 240 7.31 -17.03 19.85
C SER A 240 6.58 -17.05 21.19
N LEU A 241 6.30 -18.26 21.66
CA LEU A 241 5.75 -18.49 23.00
C LEU A 241 6.68 -17.91 24.08
N GLY A 242 8.00 -18.01 23.91
CA GLY A 242 8.99 -17.46 24.84
C GLY A 242 9.02 -15.92 24.94
N GLU A 243 8.59 -15.20 23.90
CA GLU A 243 8.50 -13.72 23.94
C GLU A 243 7.07 -13.21 24.21
N HIS A 244 6.11 -14.09 24.49
CA HIS A 244 4.73 -13.68 24.71
C HIS A 244 4.56 -12.78 25.95
N ASP A 245 5.27 -13.07 27.04
CA ASP A 245 5.20 -12.23 28.24
C ASP A 245 5.78 -10.83 27.98
N ASP A 246 6.82 -10.73 27.15
CA ASP A 246 7.36 -9.43 26.72
C ASP A 246 6.37 -8.67 25.85
N LEU A 247 5.63 -9.36 24.97
CA LEU A 247 4.53 -8.75 24.22
C LEU A 247 3.50 -8.12 25.16
N VAL A 248 3.07 -8.84 26.20
CA VAL A 248 2.10 -8.33 27.18
C VAL A 248 2.66 -7.13 27.95
N ARG A 249 3.90 -7.24 28.43
CA ARG A 249 4.58 -6.20 29.22
C ARG A 249 4.81 -4.91 28.42
N LEU A 250 5.36 -5.03 27.20
CA LEU A 250 5.82 -3.89 26.43
C LEU A 250 4.69 -3.15 25.70
N CYS A 251 3.65 -3.87 25.30
CA CYS A 251 2.66 -3.32 24.38
C CYS A 251 1.34 -2.91 25.06
N HIS A 252 1.17 -3.17 26.36
CA HIS A 252 -0.03 -2.84 27.16
C HIS A 252 -1.35 -3.16 26.43
N VAL A 253 -1.42 -4.36 25.85
CA VAL A 253 -2.27 -4.68 24.68
C VAL A 253 -3.74 -4.94 25.00
N ALA A 254 -4.26 -4.53 26.16
CA ALA A 254 -5.57 -4.99 26.64
C ALA A 254 -6.78 -4.40 25.88
N ASP A 255 -6.63 -3.27 25.17
CA ASP A 255 -7.69 -2.76 24.29
C ASP A 255 -7.16 -1.79 23.22
N SER A 256 -6.81 -2.32 22.04
CA SER A 256 -6.35 -1.50 20.92
C SER A 256 -7.37 -0.44 20.45
N LYS A 257 -8.65 -0.52 20.86
CA LYS A 257 -9.69 0.46 20.49
C LYS A 257 -9.70 1.69 21.40
N THR A 258 -9.09 1.62 22.58
CA THR A 258 -8.99 2.76 23.51
C THR A 258 -7.67 3.52 23.40
N LEU A 259 -6.71 2.96 22.65
CA LEU A 259 -5.41 3.60 22.41
C LEU A 259 -5.56 4.77 21.42
N ASP A 260 -5.06 5.93 21.84
CA ASP A 260 -4.81 7.05 20.94
C ASP A 260 -3.73 6.69 19.89
N GLU A 261 -3.66 7.49 18.83
CA GLU A 261 -2.74 7.26 17.70
C GLU A 261 -1.26 7.22 18.13
N ARG A 262 -0.85 8.13 19.03
CA ARG A 262 0.53 8.20 19.52
C ARG A 262 0.91 6.94 20.29
N ARG A 263 0.00 6.43 21.14
CA ARG A 263 0.17 5.18 21.87
C ARG A 263 0.22 4.00 20.93
N ARG A 264 -0.60 3.96 19.87
CA ARG A 264 -0.52 2.90 18.85
C ARG A 264 0.82 2.88 18.15
N LEU A 265 1.35 4.05 17.78
CA LEU A 265 2.68 4.17 17.16
C LEU A 265 3.79 3.74 18.13
N ALA A 266 3.72 4.15 19.39
CA ALA A 266 4.67 3.72 20.41
C ALA A 266 4.63 2.20 20.63
N SER A 267 3.44 1.60 20.76
CA SER A 267 3.29 0.15 20.87
C SER A 267 3.81 -0.57 19.62
N LEU A 268 3.56 -0.05 18.41
CA LEU A 268 4.11 -0.62 17.17
C LEU A 268 5.64 -0.61 17.15
N GLN A 269 6.26 0.47 17.62
CA GLN A 269 7.71 0.54 17.77
C GLN A 269 8.23 -0.50 18.76
N GLN A 270 7.55 -0.69 19.89
CA GLN A 270 7.92 -1.73 20.87
C GLN A 270 7.75 -3.15 20.29
N LEU A 271 6.68 -3.42 19.54
CA LEU A 271 6.48 -4.70 18.85
C LEU A 271 7.66 -5.05 17.93
N HIS A 272 8.18 -4.07 17.20
CA HIS A 272 9.33 -4.26 16.31
C HIS A 272 10.67 -4.48 17.04
N LEU A 273 10.75 -4.25 18.36
CA LEU A 273 11.94 -4.56 19.16
C LEU A 273 12.00 -6.05 19.57
N LEU A 274 10.86 -6.75 19.56
CA LEU A 274 10.78 -8.18 19.86
C LEU A 274 11.45 -8.99 18.75
N LYS A 275 12.28 -9.98 19.10
CA LYS A 275 13.17 -10.65 18.14
C LYS A 275 12.39 -11.47 17.10
N THR A 276 11.37 -12.17 17.56
CA THR A 276 10.56 -13.10 16.78
C THR A 276 9.29 -12.48 16.22
N PHE A 277 8.97 -11.23 16.58
CA PHE A 277 7.76 -10.57 16.11
C PHE A 277 7.80 -10.36 14.59
N ARG A 278 6.75 -10.83 13.90
CA ARG A 278 6.54 -10.65 12.46
C ARG A 278 5.09 -10.28 12.20
N SER A 279 4.83 -9.55 11.12
CA SER A 279 3.47 -9.21 10.71
C SER A 279 3.26 -9.44 9.22
N PHE A 280 2.11 -10.02 8.86
CA PHE A 280 1.65 -10.27 7.49
C PHE A 280 0.40 -9.45 7.27
N THR A 281 0.46 -8.45 6.41
CA THR A 281 -0.65 -7.50 6.22
C THR A 281 -1.17 -7.56 4.80
N VAL A 282 -2.48 -7.79 4.66
CA VAL A 282 -3.22 -7.79 3.40
C VAL A 282 -4.08 -6.53 3.34
N CYS A 283 -3.90 -5.75 2.28
CA CYS A 283 -4.71 -4.58 1.96
C CYS A 283 -5.80 -4.96 0.96
N VAL A 284 -7.06 -4.79 1.35
CA VAL A 284 -8.22 -5.01 0.47
C VAL A 284 -8.75 -3.64 0.03
N SER A 285 -8.64 -3.36 -1.27
CA SER A 285 -8.99 -2.04 -1.80
C SER A 285 -10.51 -1.77 -1.78
N PRO A 286 -10.95 -0.50 -1.76
CA PRO A 286 -12.37 -0.15 -1.88
C PRO A 286 -13.02 -0.69 -3.15
N GLU A 287 -12.26 -0.73 -4.25
CA GLU A 287 -12.68 -1.30 -5.52
C GLU A 287 -12.90 -2.82 -5.40
N GLU A 288 -11.95 -3.55 -4.79
CA GLU A 288 -12.06 -4.99 -4.56
C GLU A 288 -13.25 -5.33 -3.65
N ILE A 289 -13.46 -4.54 -2.59
CA ILE A 289 -14.63 -4.67 -1.69
C ILE A 289 -15.92 -4.45 -2.48
N SER A 290 -15.96 -3.43 -3.33
CA SER A 290 -17.13 -3.10 -4.13
C SER A 290 -17.43 -4.22 -5.12
N LYS A 291 -16.45 -4.65 -5.91
CA LYS A 291 -16.54 -5.77 -6.86
C LYS A 291 -16.98 -7.07 -6.20
N THR A 292 -16.46 -7.37 -5.00
CA THR A 292 -16.79 -8.60 -4.28
C THR A 292 -18.26 -8.63 -3.86
N ILE A 293 -18.78 -7.51 -3.35
CA ILE A 293 -20.14 -7.43 -2.80
C ILE A 293 -21.19 -7.24 -3.90
N THR A 294 -20.91 -6.45 -4.94
CA THR A 294 -21.85 -6.19 -6.04
C THR A 294 -21.71 -7.19 -7.19
N GLY A 295 -20.72 -8.07 -7.14
CA GLY A 295 -20.44 -9.07 -8.17
C GLY A 295 -21.48 -10.19 -8.25
N ARG A 296 -21.41 -10.96 -9.35
CA ARG A 296 -22.37 -12.03 -9.66
C ARG A 296 -22.24 -13.26 -8.75
N SER A 297 -21.15 -13.38 -8.02
CA SER A 297 -20.78 -14.56 -7.23
C SER A 297 -21.50 -14.67 -5.88
N GLY A 298 -22.29 -13.67 -5.48
CA GLY A 298 -23.01 -13.66 -4.20
C GLY A 298 -22.09 -13.62 -2.97
N ARG A 299 -20.83 -13.22 -3.17
CA ARG A 299 -19.84 -13.11 -2.10
C ARG A 299 -20.16 -11.90 -1.23
N ASN A 300 -19.83 -12.00 0.05
CA ASN A 300 -20.04 -10.92 1.01
C ASN A 300 -18.74 -10.60 1.77
N LEU A 301 -18.82 -9.59 2.65
CA LEU A 301 -17.65 -9.15 3.39
C LEU A 301 -17.09 -10.22 4.34
N ASN A 302 -17.92 -11.12 4.87
CA ASN A 302 -17.46 -12.24 5.69
C ASN A 302 -16.65 -13.24 4.86
N THR A 303 -17.11 -13.56 3.64
CA THR A 303 -16.36 -14.44 2.73
C THR A 303 -14.97 -13.87 2.45
N LEU A 304 -14.89 -12.56 2.22
CA LEU A 304 -13.62 -11.85 2.00
C LEU A 304 -12.73 -11.87 3.26
N SER A 305 -13.30 -11.63 4.46
CA SER A 305 -12.57 -11.75 5.73
C SER A 305 -12.02 -13.16 5.95
N HIS A 306 -12.80 -14.19 5.63
CA HIS A 306 -12.37 -15.57 5.83
C HIS A 306 -11.23 -15.96 4.88
N GLU A 307 -11.31 -15.57 3.61
CA GLU A 307 -10.26 -15.89 2.63
C GLU A 307 -8.97 -15.14 2.90
N THR A 308 -9.05 -13.86 3.26
CA THR A 308 -7.87 -13.07 3.66
C THR A 308 -7.23 -13.64 4.92
N ALA A 309 -8.01 -14.11 5.90
CA ALA A 309 -7.46 -14.81 7.05
C ALA A 309 -6.79 -16.13 6.66
N ILE A 310 -7.37 -16.93 5.76
CA ILE A 310 -6.76 -18.18 5.25
C ILE A 310 -5.44 -17.86 4.53
N GLN A 311 -5.38 -16.80 3.72
CA GLN A 311 -4.16 -16.35 3.07
C GLN A 311 -3.08 -16.01 4.12
N ILE A 312 -3.41 -15.19 5.10
CA ILE A 312 -2.49 -14.79 6.17
C ILE A 312 -1.98 -15.99 6.95
N ILE A 313 -2.86 -16.93 7.32
CA ILE A 313 -2.45 -18.16 8.03
C ILE A 313 -1.51 -18.98 7.16
N SER A 314 -1.82 -19.14 5.87
CA SER A 314 -0.99 -19.91 4.94
C SER A 314 0.41 -19.31 4.79
N GLU A 315 0.50 -17.99 4.59
CA GLU A 315 1.77 -17.27 4.52
C GLU A 315 2.56 -17.37 5.84
N ALA A 316 1.88 -17.20 6.98
CA ALA A 316 2.49 -17.32 8.30
C ALA A 316 3.00 -18.74 8.57
N THR A 317 2.25 -19.78 8.21
CA THR A 317 2.67 -21.19 8.35
C THR A 317 3.95 -21.47 7.55
N LEU A 318 4.00 -21.01 6.30
CA LEU A 318 5.18 -21.17 5.44
C LEU A 318 6.39 -20.42 6.00
N ALA A 319 6.21 -19.16 6.40
CA ALA A 319 7.28 -18.35 6.97
C ALA A 319 7.78 -18.87 8.34
N SER A 320 6.94 -19.60 9.06
CA SER A 320 7.24 -20.19 10.36
C SER A 320 7.99 -21.52 10.28
N ALA A 321 8.26 -22.04 9.07
CA ALA A 321 8.97 -23.31 8.86
C ALA A 321 8.42 -24.47 9.71
N GLY A 322 7.08 -24.57 9.82
CA GLY A 322 6.40 -25.63 10.58
C GLY A 322 6.31 -25.40 12.10
N LYS A 323 6.82 -24.29 12.64
CA LYS A 323 6.77 -23.98 14.08
C LYS A 323 5.52 -23.24 14.53
N LEU A 324 4.59 -22.92 13.63
CA LEU A 324 3.34 -22.28 13.99
C LEU A 324 2.43 -23.32 14.65
N CYS A 325 2.05 -23.12 15.92
CA CYS A 325 1.27 -24.11 16.68
C CYS A 325 -0.17 -23.67 16.99
N ALA A 326 -0.44 -22.38 17.10
CA ALA A 326 -1.76 -21.87 17.42
C ALA A 326 -2.10 -20.58 16.66
N ALA A 327 -3.39 -20.41 16.35
CA ALA A 327 -3.92 -19.23 15.68
C ALA A 327 -5.17 -18.69 16.40
N TYR A 328 -5.16 -17.39 16.70
CA TYR A 328 -6.23 -16.68 17.39
C TYR A 328 -6.85 -15.67 16.43
N VAL A 329 -8.16 -15.75 16.22
CA VAL A 329 -8.86 -14.94 15.21
C VAL A 329 -10.05 -14.22 15.82
N GLY A 330 -10.16 -12.92 15.55
CA GLY A 330 -11.33 -12.12 15.90
C GLY A 330 -12.49 -12.36 14.92
N THR A 331 -13.71 -12.49 15.45
CA THR A 331 -14.92 -12.53 14.61
C THR A 331 -15.99 -11.55 15.11
N ALA A 332 -16.77 -11.02 14.16
CA ALA A 332 -18.01 -10.32 14.43
C ALA A 332 -19.22 -11.28 14.48
N GLY A 333 -19.13 -12.42 13.79
CA GLY A 333 -20.19 -13.42 13.66
C GLY A 333 -20.13 -14.52 14.71
N PRO A 334 -20.88 -15.62 14.50
CA PRO A 334 -20.77 -16.83 15.33
C PRO A 334 -19.36 -17.44 15.21
N PRO A 335 -18.63 -17.66 16.33
CA PRO A 335 -17.27 -18.19 16.28
C PRO A 335 -17.20 -19.66 15.85
N ALA A 336 -18.17 -20.50 16.24
CA ALA A 336 -18.13 -21.95 16.01
C ALA A 336 -17.93 -22.32 14.54
N THR A 337 -18.79 -21.80 13.65
CA THR A 337 -18.72 -22.13 12.22
C THR A 337 -17.45 -21.61 11.55
N TYR A 338 -16.90 -20.49 12.03
CA TYR A 338 -15.65 -19.96 11.49
C TYR A 338 -14.44 -20.77 12.00
N GLN A 339 -14.46 -21.17 13.27
CA GLN A 339 -13.43 -22.02 13.86
C GLN A 339 -13.38 -23.38 13.18
N GLU A 340 -14.52 -24.05 12.97
CA GLU A 340 -14.58 -25.33 12.27
C GLU A 340 -14.00 -25.24 10.85
N ARG A 341 -14.31 -24.18 10.11
CA ARG A 341 -13.76 -23.96 8.76
C ARG A 341 -12.25 -23.79 8.77
N LEU A 342 -11.71 -23.01 9.71
CA LEU A 342 -10.27 -22.79 9.81
C LEU A 342 -9.55 -24.04 10.33
N ALA A 343 -10.09 -24.71 11.33
CA ALA A 343 -9.54 -25.95 11.87
C ALA A 343 -9.52 -27.08 10.82
N GLY A 344 -10.59 -27.20 10.02
CA GLY A 344 -10.63 -28.17 8.91
C GLY A 344 -9.60 -27.86 7.82
N ARG A 345 -9.28 -26.58 7.59
CA ARG A 345 -8.26 -26.17 6.59
C ARG A 345 -6.83 -26.29 7.12
N PHE A 346 -6.63 -26.07 8.41
CA PHE A 346 -5.33 -26.08 9.09
C PHE A 346 -5.34 -27.04 10.28
N PRO A 347 -5.41 -28.36 10.03
CA PRO A 347 -5.54 -29.36 11.10
C PRO A 347 -4.31 -29.46 12.02
N HIS A 348 -3.17 -28.91 11.60
CA HIS A 348 -1.94 -28.84 12.39
C HIS A 348 -1.92 -27.68 13.40
N LEU A 349 -2.89 -26.75 13.33
CA LEU A 349 -2.96 -25.58 14.20
C LEU A 349 -4.06 -25.74 15.24
N ARG A 350 -3.78 -25.34 16.48
CA ARG A 350 -4.82 -25.05 17.47
C ARG A 350 -5.48 -23.71 17.12
N VAL A 351 -6.62 -23.76 16.43
CA VAL A 351 -7.37 -22.56 16.04
C VAL A 351 -8.39 -22.19 17.12
N THR A 352 -8.34 -20.94 17.57
CA THR A 352 -9.32 -20.35 18.49
C THR A 352 -9.95 -19.12 17.85
N VAL A 353 -11.27 -19.10 17.70
CA VAL A 353 -12.01 -17.96 17.17
C VAL A 353 -12.89 -17.37 18.27
N ALA A 354 -12.75 -16.08 18.53
CA ALA A 354 -13.50 -15.42 19.60
C ALA A 354 -14.06 -14.07 19.17
N LYS A 355 -15.18 -13.68 19.79
CA LYS A 355 -15.68 -12.31 19.73
C LYS A 355 -14.84 -11.44 20.64
N LYS A 356 -14.52 -10.20 20.21
CA LYS A 356 -13.65 -9.27 20.96
C LYS A 356 -12.29 -9.89 21.31
N ALA A 357 -11.74 -10.68 20.37
CA ALA A 357 -10.46 -11.35 20.54
C ALA A 357 -9.31 -10.36 20.80
N ASP A 358 -9.41 -9.11 20.34
CA ASP A 358 -8.47 -8.04 20.61
C ASP A 358 -8.41 -7.61 22.10
N SER A 359 -9.41 -7.95 22.90
CA SER A 359 -9.43 -7.71 24.35
C SER A 359 -9.03 -8.94 25.16
N GLN A 360 -8.99 -10.13 24.53
CA GLN A 360 -8.75 -11.41 25.19
C GLN A 360 -7.33 -11.94 24.91
N PHE A 361 -6.84 -11.74 23.69
CA PHE A 361 -5.59 -12.29 23.20
C PHE A 361 -4.61 -11.16 22.85
N PRO A 362 -3.50 -11.01 23.59
CA PRO A 362 -2.50 -9.98 23.34
C PRO A 362 -1.98 -9.98 21.90
N ILE A 363 -1.80 -11.16 21.29
CA ILE A 363 -1.33 -11.31 19.91
C ILE A 363 -2.34 -10.78 18.87
N VAL A 364 -3.64 -10.96 19.10
CA VAL A 364 -4.69 -10.38 18.23
C VAL A 364 -4.76 -8.87 18.37
N SER A 365 -4.51 -8.37 19.58
CA SER A 365 -4.44 -6.93 19.82
C SER A 365 -3.21 -6.31 19.15
N ALA A 366 -2.06 -6.99 19.15
CA ALA A 366 -0.88 -6.58 18.40
C ALA A 366 -1.15 -6.51 16.89
N ALA A 367 -1.78 -7.54 16.32
CA ALA A 367 -2.21 -7.55 14.93
C ALA A 367 -3.16 -6.38 14.60
N SER A 368 -4.07 -6.07 15.52
CA SER A 368 -5.00 -4.94 15.38
C SER A 368 -4.29 -3.58 15.44
N ILE A 369 -3.23 -3.43 16.24
CA ILE A 369 -2.39 -2.22 16.28
C ILE A 369 -1.71 -2.02 14.93
N VAL A 370 -1.10 -3.07 14.37
CA VAL A 370 -0.48 -3.00 13.04
C VAL A 370 -1.52 -2.62 11.98
N ALA A 371 -2.64 -3.34 11.90
CA ALA A 371 -3.69 -3.07 10.91
C ALA A 371 -4.23 -1.63 11.00
N LYS A 372 -4.44 -1.11 12.21
CA LYS A 372 -4.93 0.26 12.43
C LYS A 372 -3.90 1.30 12.02
N THR A 373 -2.65 1.15 12.45
CA THR A 373 -1.60 2.11 12.11
C THR A 373 -1.34 2.13 10.60
N THR A 374 -1.28 0.97 9.95
CA THR A 374 -1.14 0.89 8.49
C THR A 374 -2.34 1.52 7.78
N ARG A 375 -3.56 1.30 8.28
CA ARG A 375 -4.75 1.96 7.75
C ARG A 375 -4.70 3.47 7.92
N ASP A 376 -4.34 3.96 9.10
CA ASP A 376 -4.30 5.39 9.40
C ASP A 376 -3.33 6.09 8.44
N THR A 377 -2.13 5.54 8.25
CA THR A 377 -1.16 6.03 7.25
C THR A 377 -1.71 5.98 5.82
N ALA A 378 -2.39 4.91 5.43
CA ALA A 378 -2.98 4.79 4.10
C ALA A 378 -4.11 5.79 3.86
N ILE A 379 -4.87 6.16 4.90
CA ILE A 379 -5.90 7.19 4.79
C ILE A 379 -5.30 8.59 4.80
N GLU A 380 -4.28 8.86 5.61
CA GLU A 380 -3.56 10.14 5.60
C GLU A 380 -2.96 10.44 4.23
N ALA A 381 -2.44 9.42 3.55
CA ALA A 381 -1.93 9.54 2.18
C ALA A 381 -3.00 9.95 1.15
N LEU A 382 -4.29 9.83 1.45
CA LEU A 382 -5.35 10.34 0.58
C LEU A 382 -5.42 11.87 0.57
N GLY A 383 -4.82 12.56 1.57
CA GLY A 383 -4.81 14.03 1.66
C GLY A 383 -6.17 14.68 1.92
N GLU A 384 -7.21 13.88 2.15
CA GLU A 384 -8.59 14.33 2.29
C GLU A 384 -9.05 14.30 3.75
N ASN A 385 -9.54 15.44 4.25
CA ASN A 385 -10.05 15.56 5.61
C ASN A 385 -11.52 15.10 5.68
N ILE A 386 -11.74 13.78 5.66
CA ILE A 386 -13.09 13.19 5.60
C ILE A 386 -13.56 12.72 6.97
N GLY A 387 -13.72 13.62 7.93
CA GLY A 387 -14.33 13.34 9.24
C GLY A 387 -13.91 12.00 9.89
N SER A 388 -14.86 11.29 10.49
CA SER A 388 -14.63 9.97 11.10
C SER A 388 -14.62 8.82 10.08
N ARG A 389 -15.05 9.06 8.83
CA ARG A 389 -15.13 8.06 7.75
C ARG A 389 -16.17 6.96 8.01
N CYS A 390 -16.99 7.14 9.05
CA CYS A 390 -18.09 6.28 9.44
C CYS A 390 -19.39 6.81 8.81
N PRO A 391 -20.31 5.94 8.36
CA PRO A 391 -21.58 6.40 7.82
C PRO A 391 -22.43 7.19 8.84
N SER A 392 -22.21 6.97 10.12
CA SER A 392 -22.93 7.62 11.22
C SER A 392 -22.50 9.07 11.47
N ASP A 393 -21.43 9.54 10.82
CA ASP A 393 -20.90 10.90 10.99
C ASP A 393 -21.42 11.83 9.90
N PRO A 394 -22.19 12.88 10.27
CA PRO A 394 -22.76 13.83 9.31
C PRO A 394 -21.71 14.47 8.40
N ARG A 395 -20.52 14.80 8.92
CA ARG A 395 -19.45 15.45 8.15
C ARG A 395 -18.94 14.56 7.02
N THR A 396 -18.84 13.25 7.29
CA THR A 396 -18.44 12.25 6.30
C THR A 396 -19.49 12.18 5.19
N MET A 397 -20.78 12.13 5.54
CA MET A 397 -21.86 12.01 4.56
C MET A 397 -22.08 13.29 3.75
N GLU A 398 -21.92 14.47 4.35
CA GLU A 398 -21.96 15.75 3.65
C GLU A 398 -20.84 15.85 2.61
N ARG A 399 -19.60 15.50 3.00
CA ARG A 399 -18.46 15.44 2.09
C ARG A 399 -18.67 14.44 0.96
N LEU A 400 -19.29 13.29 1.22
CA LEU A 400 -19.62 12.35 0.15
C LEU A 400 -20.63 12.95 -0.82
N ARG A 401 -21.70 13.58 -0.32
CA ARG A 401 -22.74 14.21 -1.16
C ARG A 401 -22.20 15.29 -2.08
N SER A 402 -21.22 16.08 -1.62
CA SER A 402 -20.63 17.16 -2.44
C SER A 402 -19.81 16.67 -3.64
N HIS A 403 -19.41 15.38 -3.66
CA HIS A 403 -18.60 14.79 -4.73
C HIS A 403 -19.36 13.77 -5.56
N VAL A 404 -20.69 13.70 -5.41
CA VAL A 404 -21.50 12.78 -6.19
C VAL A 404 -21.57 13.25 -7.64
N HIS A 405 -21.25 12.35 -8.55
CA HIS A 405 -21.37 12.57 -9.99
C HIS A 405 -22.62 11.87 -10.52
N ARG A 406 -23.41 12.59 -11.34
CA ARG A 406 -24.71 12.15 -11.85
C ARG A 406 -24.70 10.78 -12.56
N PHE A 407 -23.62 10.47 -13.28
CA PHE A 407 -23.47 9.21 -14.04
C PHE A 407 -22.63 8.15 -13.31
N PHE A 408 -21.43 8.51 -12.84
CA PHE A 408 -20.48 7.58 -12.23
C PHE A 408 -20.71 7.35 -10.73
N VAL A 409 -21.64 8.06 -10.09
CA VAL A 409 -21.80 8.16 -8.63
C VAL A 409 -20.60 8.84 -7.96
N PHE A 410 -19.39 8.34 -8.16
CA PHE A 410 -18.14 8.99 -7.79
C PHE A 410 -17.14 8.87 -8.95
N PRO A 411 -16.40 9.94 -9.31
CA PRO A 411 -15.37 9.86 -10.34
C PRO A 411 -14.12 9.15 -9.80
N HIS A 412 -13.21 8.73 -10.70
CA HIS A 412 -11.99 7.99 -10.36
C HIS A 412 -11.11 8.65 -9.28
N ALA A 413 -11.13 9.99 -9.19
CA ALA A 413 -10.44 10.72 -8.11
C ALA A 413 -10.92 10.32 -6.69
N TYR A 414 -12.10 9.71 -6.58
CA TYR A 414 -12.72 9.24 -5.34
C TYR A 414 -12.86 7.71 -5.30
N ASP A 415 -11.99 6.96 -5.99
CA ASP A 415 -11.94 5.49 -5.94
C ASP A 415 -11.71 4.94 -4.52
N PHE A 416 -11.35 5.80 -3.57
CA PHE A 416 -11.31 5.44 -2.16
C PHE A 416 -12.70 5.22 -1.53
N VAL A 417 -13.80 5.58 -2.20
CA VAL A 417 -15.18 5.38 -1.71
C VAL A 417 -15.64 3.95 -1.98
N ARG A 418 -16.26 3.31 -0.99
CA ARG A 418 -16.80 1.95 -1.12
C ARG A 418 -18.23 2.00 -1.66
N HIS A 419 -18.41 1.76 -2.95
CA HIS A 419 -19.71 1.79 -3.62
C HIS A 419 -20.71 0.75 -3.11
N SER A 420 -20.23 -0.36 -2.56
CA SER A 420 -21.08 -1.43 -2.00
C SER A 420 -21.71 -1.09 -0.65
N ARG A 421 -21.40 0.06 -0.06
CA ARG A 421 -21.95 0.47 1.23
C ARG A 421 -23.36 1.00 1.10
N GLU A 422 -24.23 0.57 2.00
CA GLU A 422 -25.65 0.94 1.97
C GLU A 422 -25.90 2.46 1.86
N PRO A 423 -25.24 3.35 2.62
CA PRO A 423 -25.45 4.80 2.44
C PRO A 423 -25.03 5.32 1.05
N VAL A 424 -24.00 4.72 0.44
CA VAL A 424 -23.57 5.07 -0.92
C VAL A 424 -24.54 4.52 -1.96
N VAL A 425 -25.05 3.29 -1.76
CA VAL A 425 -26.08 2.69 -2.61
C VAL A 425 -27.38 3.50 -2.55
N GLN A 426 -27.79 3.96 -1.36
CA GLN A 426 -28.96 4.83 -1.20
C GLN A 426 -28.78 6.17 -1.92
N LEU A 427 -27.59 6.77 -1.86
CA LEU A 427 -27.27 7.97 -2.63
C LEU A 427 -27.32 7.72 -4.15
N ALA A 428 -26.76 6.61 -4.61
CA ALA A 428 -26.76 6.22 -6.02
C ALA A 428 -28.16 5.92 -6.58
N ASN A 429 -29.06 5.39 -5.75
CA ASN A 429 -30.43 5.07 -6.14
C ASN A 429 -31.37 6.29 -6.09
N GLY A 430 -30.92 7.44 -5.57
CA GLY A 430 -31.71 8.65 -5.53
C GLY A 430 -31.88 9.27 -6.93
N PRO A 431 -33.08 9.29 -7.54
CA PRO A 431 -33.27 9.77 -8.91
C PRO A 431 -33.03 11.29 -9.05
N ALA A 432 -33.10 12.03 -7.94
CA ALA A 432 -32.77 13.45 -7.89
C ALA A 432 -31.25 13.71 -7.95
N VAL A 433 -30.42 12.71 -7.64
CA VAL A 433 -28.97 12.85 -7.47
C VAL A 433 -28.22 12.14 -8.61
N CYS A 434 -28.60 10.90 -8.92
CA CYS A 434 -27.96 10.06 -9.93
C CYS A 434 -28.97 9.58 -10.98
N VAL A 435 -28.47 9.31 -12.19
CA VAL A 435 -29.27 8.66 -13.23
C VAL A 435 -29.47 7.20 -12.84
N PRO A 436 -30.71 6.68 -12.86
CA PRO A 436 -30.97 5.29 -12.50
C PRO A 436 -30.31 4.35 -13.50
N VAL A 437 -29.50 3.42 -13.00
CA VAL A 437 -28.83 2.39 -13.80
C VAL A 437 -29.50 1.05 -13.53
N ALA A 438 -29.98 0.39 -14.57
CA ALA A 438 -30.55 -0.95 -14.49
C ALA A 438 -29.56 -1.98 -15.02
N PHE A 439 -29.08 -2.85 -14.13
CA PHE A 439 -28.25 -4.00 -14.51
C PHE A 439 -29.12 -5.19 -14.90
N GLU A 440 -28.67 -5.97 -15.87
CA GLU A 440 -29.37 -7.16 -16.40
C GLU A 440 -29.84 -8.12 -15.29
N GLN A 441 -29.04 -8.30 -14.24
CA GLN A 441 -29.37 -9.17 -13.11
C GLN A 441 -30.55 -8.67 -12.26
N VAL A 442 -30.71 -7.35 -12.13
CA VAL A 442 -31.87 -6.77 -11.43
C VAL A 442 -33.13 -7.02 -12.25
N LEU A 443 -33.03 -6.88 -13.57
CA LEU A 443 -34.12 -7.17 -14.50
C LEU A 443 -34.47 -8.67 -14.51
N GLU A 444 -33.48 -9.56 -14.45
CA GLU A 444 -33.69 -11.01 -14.36
C GLU A 444 -34.35 -11.43 -13.04
N LYS A 445 -33.89 -10.92 -11.90
CA LYS A 445 -34.53 -11.16 -10.59
C LYS A 445 -35.95 -10.62 -10.54
N ALA A 446 -36.19 -9.42 -11.07
CA ALA A 446 -37.54 -8.85 -11.18
C ALA A 446 -38.46 -9.68 -12.09
N ARG A 447 -37.93 -10.20 -13.21
CA ARG A 447 -38.67 -11.13 -14.09
C ARG A 447 -38.98 -12.47 -13.44
N GLN A 448 -38.10 -12.97 -12.57
CA GLN A 448 -38.33 -14.20 -11.80
C GLN A 448 -39.37 -13.98 -10.68
N GLN A 449 -39.32 -12.84 -9.98
CA GLN A 449 -40.31 -12.48 -8.96
C GLN A 449 -41.70 -12.18 -9.58
N GLY A 450 -41.75 -11.54 -10.75
CA GLY A 450 -43.00 -11.29 -11.49
C GLY A 450 -43.66 -12.55 -12.06
N ARG A 451 -42.96 -13.70 -12.10
CA ARG A 451 -43.54 -15.00 -12.47
C ARG A 451 -44.18 -15.76 -11.30
N GLY A 452 -44.07 -15.23 -10.07
CA GLY A 452 -44.73 -15.78 -8.88
C GLY A 452 -46.20 -15.34 -8.70
N GLY A 453 -46.73 -14.49 -9.58
CA GLY A 453 -48.11 -14.02 -9.55
C GLY A 453 -49.01 -14.84 -10.48
N ASP A 454 -49.83 -15.69 -9.86
CA ASP A 454 -51.09 -16.26 -10.34
C ASP A 454 -51.10 -16.99 -11.70
N SER A 455 -50.70 -18.26 -11.67
CA SER A 455 -50.71 -19.21 -12.79
C SER A 455 -52.09 -19.84 -13.07
N ARG A 456 -53.21 -19.10 -12.93
CA ARG A 456 -54.56 -19.62 -13.19
C ARG A 456 -55.54 -18.68 -13.91
N GLN A 457 -55.08 -17.86 -14.84
CA GLN A 457 -55.98 -17.33 -15.88
C GLN A 457 -55.36 -17.41 -17.27
N GLN A 458 -55.86 -18.35 -18.08
CA GLN A 458 -55.69 -18.30 -19.53
C GLN A 458 -56.48 -17.09 -20.05
N LYS A 459 -55.79 -15.97 -20.28
CA LYS A 459 -56.37 -14.87 -21.06
C LYS A 459 -56.43 -15.31 -22.53
N LEU A 460 -57.61 -15.71 -22.98
CA LEU A 460 -57.97 -15.80 -24.40
C LEU A 460 -57.74 -14.41 -25.03
N SER A 461 -56.74 -14.31 -25.92
CA SER A 461 -56.50 -13.10 -26.71
C SER A 461 -56.84 -13.38 -28.18
N PHE A 462 -57.78 -12.60 -28.72
CA PHE A 462 -58.24 -12.70 -30.11
C PHE A 462 -57.36 -11.89 -31.10
N ALA A 463 -56.10 -11.64 -30.76
CA ALA A 463 -55.18 -10.93 -31.65
C ALA A 463 -54.60 -11.91 -32.70
N LYS A 464 -54.66 -11.52 -33.99
CA LYS A 464 -54.01 -12.28 -35.07
C LYS A 464 -52.53 -12.55 -34.70
N PRO A 465 -52.04 -13.79 -34.83
CA PRO A 465 -50.67 -14.11 -34.50
C PRO A 465 -49.73 -13.29 -35.41
N PRO A 466 -48.69 -12.64 -34.86
CA PRO A 466 -47.73 -11.92 -35.69
C PRO A 466 -47.05 -12.89 -36.64
N ARG A 467 -46.78 -12.42 -37.87
CA ARG A 467 -46.09 -13.21 -38.92
C ARG A 467 -44.84 -13.87 -38.35
N LYS A 468 -44.72 -15.20 -38.51
CA LYS A 468 -43.55 -15.98 -38.08
C LYS A 468 -42.30 -15.42 -38.74
N ARG A 469 -41.40 -14.82 -37.95
CA ARG A 469 -40.10 -14.31 -38.40
C ARG A 469 -39.13 -15.47 -38.66
N HIS A 470 -38.25 -15.33 -39.65
CA HIS A 470 -37.13 -16.25 -39.86
C HIS A 470 -36.23 -16.24 -38.61
N LYS A 471 -36.11 -17.40 -37.95
CA LYS A 471 -35.41 -17.59 -36.67
C LYS A 471 -33.93 -17.16 -36.67
N VAL A 472 -33.31 -17.08 -37.84
CA VAL A 472 -31.87 -16.87 -38.01
C VAL A 472 -31.43 -15.44 -37.68
N TYR A 473 -32.22 -14.42 -38.04
CA TYR A 473 -31.81 -13.02 -37.88
C TYR A 473 -32.19 -12.40 -36.52
N THR A 474 -33.13 -13.00 -35.78
CA THR A 474 -33.64 -12.43 -34.53
C THR A 474 -32.81 -12.79 -33.30
N HIS A 475 -32.09 -13.91 -33.30
CA HIS A 475 -31.33 -14.35 -32.11
C HIS A 475 -29.94 -13.71 -31.98
N LEU A 476 -29.26 -13.42 -33.10
CA LEU A 476 -27.89 -12.91 -33.08
C LEU A 476 -27.81 -11.38 -32.97
N LEU A 477 -28.77 -10.63 -33.51
CA LEU A 477 -28.65 -9.17 -33.63
C LEU A 477 -29.65 -8.37 -32.77
N LYS A 478 -30.59 -9.02 -32.06
CA LYS A 478 -31.68 -8.36 -31.28
C LYS A 478 -32.39 -7.20 -32.02
N LEU A 479 -32.36 -7.19 -33.35
CA LEU A 479 -32.88 -6.08 -34.16
C LEU A 479 -34.41 -6.03 -34.06
N ARG A 480 -34.92 -4.83 -33.78
CA ARG A 480 -36.35 -4.51 -33.83
C ARG A 480 -36.55 -3.46 -34.90
N TYR A 481 -37.59 -3.61 -35.72
CA TYR A 481 -38.01 -2.54 -36.60
C TYR A 481 -38.52 -1.36 -35.74
N PRO A 482 -38.06 -0.13 -35.99
CA PRO A 482 -38.58 1.05 -35.31
C PRO A 482 -40.05 1.23 -35.72
N THR A 483 -40.97 1.02 -34.78
CA THR A 483 -42.41 1.28 -34.98
C THR A 483 -42.78 2.74 -34.74
N SER A 484 -41.85 3.54 -34.23
CA SER A 484 -42.06 4.95 -33.84
C SER A 484 -41.53 5.96 -34.88
N LEU A 485 -41.14 5.51 -36.08
CA LEU A 485 -40.76 6.38 -37.20
C LEU A 485 -41.92 6.61 -38.18
N VAL A 486 -43.13 6.19 -37.80
CA VAL A 486 -44.36 6.48 -38.54
C VAL A 486 -45.21 7.39 -37.66
N GLU A 487 -44.83 8.67 -37.63
CA GLU A 487 -45.68 9.82 -37.33
C GLU A 487 -45.10 11.05 -38.02
#